data_AF-A0A936LF57-F1
#
_entry.id   AF-A0A936LF57-F1
#
_cell.length_a   1.000
_cell.length_b   1.000
_cell.length_c   1.000
_cell.angle_alpha   90.00
_cell.angle_beta   90.00
_cell.angle_gamma   90.00
#
_symmetry.space_group_name_H-M   'P 1'
#
loop_
_entity.id
_entity.type
_entity.pdbx_description
1 polymer ?
#
loop_
_entity_poly.entity_id
_entity_poly.type
_entity_poly.pdbx_seq_one_letter_code
_entity_poly.pdbx_strand_id
1 'polypeptide(L)'
;MAFGRSANKRRISRAGTCELGPRSTFSGLRFLSSIGNPGQGGEPNIRTKDQDFVLGKKLYLKTAFNSNFENAAVIKSSLGYVCAERKTNLDKTMFQEAVATSRDLKIAAPASLYFLVCEFLDMTPISITSTQIDDVLIVRKCKRMSSNVRQEYRDSDSRRVGQEYADFIDKSQYSADVFQRMIDKIQIVIDNTSPDIDKVIERGYF
;
A
#
# COMPACT_ATOMS: atom_id res chain seq x y z
N MET A 1 13.90 -24.59 22.61
CA MET A 1 13.74 -24.69 21.15
C MET A 1 13.68 -23.29 20.56
N ALA A 2 14.79 -22.82 19.99
CA ALA A 2 14.91 -21.51 19.38
C ALA A 2 15.39 -21.69 17.93
N PHE A 3 14.46 -21.89 17.00
CA PHE A 3 14.72 -21.90 15.56
C PHE A 3 13.60 -21.13 14.88
N GLY A 4 13.94 -20.11 14.07
CA GLY A 4 13.00 -19.46 13.15
C GLY A 4 13.20 -17.95 12.92
N ARG A 5 13.60 -17.17 13.93
CA ARG A 5 13.59 -15.68 13.80
C ARG A 5 14.77 -15.07 13.03
N SER A 6 15.85 -15.81 12.76
CA SER A 6 17.09 -15.27 12.17
C SER A 6 17.16 -15.34 10.63
N ALA A 7 16.33 -16.18 10.00
CA ALA A 7 16.39 -16.40 8.55
C ALA A 7 15.71 -15.27 7.74
N ASN A 8 14.56 -14.77 8.20
CA ASN A 8 13.81 -13.73 7.48
C ASN A 8 14.52 -12.37 7.43
N LYS A 9 15.25 -11.99 8.49
CA LYS A 9 16.04 -10.75 8.48
C LYS A 9 17.19 -10.78 7.47
N ARG A 10 17.75 -11.97 7.18
CA ARG A 10 18.90 -12.14 6.27
C ARG A 10 18.52 -12.21 4.79
N ARG A 11 17.25 -12.45 4.44
CA ARG A 11 16.80 -12.52 3.04
C ARG A 11 16.51 -11.13 2.46
N ILE A 12 15.92 -10.23 3.24
CA ILE A 12 15.62 -8.85 2.83
C ILE A 12 16.91 -8.03 2.61
N SER A 13 18.00 -8.34 3.33
CA SER A 13 19.29 -7.65 3.18
C SER A 13 20.07 -7.98 1.89
N ARG A 14 19.64 -9.00 1.12
CA ARG A 14 20.29 -9.37 -0.16
C ARG A 14 19.70 -8.64 -1.37
N ALA A 15 18.51 -8.06 -1.25
CA ALA A 15 17.92 -7.17 -2.25
C ALA A 15 18.27 -5.73 -1.84
N GLY A 16 19.10 -5.04 -2.63
CA GLY A 16 19.65 -3.71 -2.28
C GLY A 16 18.64 -2.73 -1.64
N THR A 17 19.14 -1.92 -0.70
CA THR A 17 18.46 -0.87 0.10
C THR A 17 16.95 -0.75 -0.15
N CYS A 18 16.18 -1.70 0.36
CA CYS A 18 14.74 -1.57 0.43
C CYS A 18 14.38 -0.57 1.53
N GLU A 19 13.39 0.27 1.25
CA GLU A 19 12.97 1.31 2.16
C GLU A 19 11.60 0.99 2.74
N LEU A 20 11.45 1.26 4.04
CA LEU A 20 10.29 0.89 4.86
C LEU A 20 9.71 2.11 5.56
N GLY A 21 8.38 2.18 5.62
CA GLY A 21 7.64 3.19 6.40
C GLY A 21 6.75 4.10 5.54
N PRO A 22 6.12 5.13 6.15
CA PRO A 22 5.24 6.06 5.44
C PRO A 22 6.02 6.87 4.39
N ARG A 23 5.46 6.98 3.17
CA ARG A 23 6.08 7.78 2.10
C ARG A 23 5.13 8.03 0.93
N SER A 24 5.43 9.08 0.16
CA SER A 24 4.95 9.25 -1.20
C SER A 24 5.54 8.24 -2.20
N THR A 25 4.68 7.59 -2.97
CA THR A 25 5.06 6.70 -4.08
C THR A 25 4.71 7.32 -5.43
N PHE A 26 5.51 7.02 -6.45
CA PHE A 26 5.26 7.41 -7.83
C PHE A 26 3.89 6.86 -8.30
N SER A 27 3.07 7.74 -8.89
CA SER A 27 1.76 7.37 -9.45
C SER A 27 1.58 7.79 -10.91
N GLY A 28 2.45 8.65 -11.44
CA GLY A 28 2.43 8.99 -12.85
C GLY A 28 3.40 10.10 -13.21
N LEU A 29 3.61 10.25 -14.52
CA LEU A 29 4.51 11.23 -15.11
C LEU A 29 3.78 11.96 -16.23
N ARG A 30 3.90 13.29 -16.27
CA ARG A 30 3.31 14.13 -17.34
C ARG A 30 4.30 15.20 -17.77
N PHE A 31 4.33 15.47 -19.06
CA PHE A 31 5.04 16.63 -19.59
C PHE A 31 4.03 17.77 -19.79
N LEU A 32 4.39 18.96 -19.32
CA LEU A 32 3.57 20.17 -19.46
C LEU A 32 4.05 21.06 -20.61
N SER A 33 5.07 20.61 -21.37
CA SER A 33 5.59 21.27 -22.55
C SER A 33 4.57 21.29 -23.69
N SER A 34 4.57 22.37 -24.47
CA SER A 34 3.84 22.45 -25.75
C SER A 34 4.80 22.76 -26.90
N ILE A 35 4.34 22.64 -28.14
CA ILE A 35 5.15 22.96 -29.33
C ILE A 35 5.68 24.39 -29.29
N GLY A 36 4.89 25.34 -28.78
CA GLY A 36 5.28 26.76 -28.67
C GLY A 36 6.05 27.11 -27.39
N ASN A 37 6.08 26.22 -26.41
CA ASN A 37 6.85 26.39 -25.18
C ASN A 37 7.33 25.01 -24.69
N PRO A 38 8.46 24.51 -25.23
CA PRO A 38 9.00 23.22 -24.84
C PRO A 38 9.56 23.22 -23.41
N GLY A 39 9.66 24.38 -22.75
CA GLY A 39 10.32 24.55 -21.45
C GLY A 39 11.83 24.37 -21.54
N GLN A 40 12.51 24.40 -20.39
CA GLN A 40 13.89 23.90 -20.30
C GLN A 40 13.85 22.36 -20.20
N GLY A 41 14.58 21.68 -21.08
CA GLY A 41 15.02 20.29 -20.85
C GLY A 41 13.95 19.19 -20.78
N GLY A 42 12.71 19.42 -21.21
CA GLY A 42 11.67 18.39 -21.15
C GLY A 42 11.37 17.96 -19.72
N GLU A 43 11.28 18.93 -18.80
CA GLU A 43 10.97 18.73 -17.38
C GLU A 43 9.60 18.06 -17.19
N PRO A 44 9.54 16.82 -16.65
CA PRO A 44 8.28 16.19 -16.36
C PRO A 44 7.78 16.57 -14.96
N ASN A 45 6.48 16.71 -14.84
CA ASN A 45 5.79 16.76 -13.57
C ASN A 45 5.49 15.33 -13.09
N ILE A 46 6.01 14.96 -11.93
CA ILE A 46 5.70 13.68 -11.28
C ILE A 46 4.50 13.84 -10.36
N ARG A 47 3.53 12.95 -10.52
CA ARG A 47 2.49 12.72 -9.52
C ARG A 47 2.98 11.69 -8.52
N THR A 48 2.76 11.98 -7.24
CA THR A 48 2.99 11.04 -6.16
C THR A 48 1.74 10.91 -5.30
N LYS A 49 1.68 9.84 -4.51
CA LYS A 49 0.66 9.64 -3.49
C LYS A 49 1.28 9.21 -2.18
N ASP A 50 0.95 9.92 -1.11
CA ASP A 50 1.32 9.51 0.25
C ASP A 50 0.63 8.21 0.61
N GLN A 51 1.40 7.32 1.24
CA GLN A 51 0.96 6.01 1.71
C GLN A 51 1.33 5.86 3.19
N ASP A 52 0.42 5.29 3.98
CA ASP A 52 0.63 5.10 5.43
C ASP A 52 1.75 4.08 5.75
N PHE A 53 2.02 3.17 4.82
CA PHE A 53 3.13 2.21 4.88
C PHE A 53 3.56 1.80 3.47
N VAL A 54 4.88 1.83 3.23
CA VAL A 54 5.50 1.39 1.98
C VAL A 54 6.65 0.43 2.27
N LEU A 55 6.72 -0.66 1.50
CA LEU A 55 7.94 -1.41 1.21
C LEU A 55 8.33 -1.10 -0.24
N GLY A 56 9.43 -0.38 -0.43
CA GLY A 56 9.74 0.21 -1.73
C GLY A 56 11.21 0.39 -2.01
N LYS A 57 11.49 1.03 -3.15
CA LYS A 57 12.84 1.46 -3.55
C LYS A 57 12.80 2.88 -4.10
N LYS A 58 13.92 3.59 -3.95
CA LYS A 58 14.13 4.89 -4.60
C LYS A 58 14.13 4.72 -6.11
N LEU A 59 13.47 5.66 -6.77
CA LEU A 59 13.44 5.81 -8.21
C LEU A 59 14.10 7.13 -8.60
N TYR A 60 14.99 7.08 -9.58
CA TYR A 60 15.62 8.25 -10.16
C TYR A 60 15.25 8.29 -11.64
N LEU A 61 14.68 9.40 -12.09
CA LEU A 61 14.31 9.64 -13.49
C LEU A 61 15.17 10.79 -14.03
N LYS A 62 15.69 10.62 -15.24
CA LYS A 62 16.47 11.64 -15.94
C LYS A 62 15.87 11.85 -17.33
N THR A 63 15.54 13.09 -17.67
CA THR A 63 14.94 13.44 -18.97
C THR A 63 15.68 14.60 -19.62
N ALA A 64 15.73 14.59 -20.95
CA ALA A 64 16.32 15.65 -21.78
C ALA A 64 15.76 15.57 -23.21
N PHE A 65 15.90 16.65 -23.99
CA PHE A 65 15.57 16.66 -25.42
C PHE A 65 16.74 16.27 -26.34
N ASN A 66 17.92 16.01 -25.77
CA ASN A 66 19.10 15.56 -26.51
C ASN A 66 19.58 14.21 -25.96
N SER A 67 20.16 13.39 -26.83
CA SER A 67 20.68 12.06 -26.50
C SER A 67 21.83 12.08 -25.48
N ASN A 68 22.52 13.21 -25.37
CA ASN A 68 23.67 13.38 -24.47
C ASN A 68 23.25 13.75 -23.04
N PHE A 69 21.95 13.99 -22.81
CA PHE A 69 21.39 14.45 -21.55
C PHE A 69 22.02 15.75 -21.00
N GLU A 70 22.40 16.66 -21.88
CA GLU A 70 22.80 18.02 -21.53
C GLU A 70 21.58 18.81 -21.03
N ASN A 71 21.74 19.56 -19.94
CA ASN A 71 20.66 20.28 -19.24
C ASN A 71 19.48 19.36 -18.85
N ALA A 72 19.76 18.12 -18.50
CA ALA A 72 18.75 17.15 -18.11
C ALA A 72 18.10 17.48 -16.76
N ALA A 73 16.79 17.27 -16.69
CA ALA A 73 16.05 17.28 -15.43
C ALA A 73 16.24 15.93 -14.73
N VAL A 74 16.65 15.96 -13.45
CA VAL A 74 16.76 14.76 -12.60
C VAL A 74 15.72 14.84 -11.50
N ILE A 75 14.85 13.84 -11.43
CA ILE A 75 13.78 13.79 -10.43
C ILE A 75 13.90 12.52 -9.61
N LYS A 76 13.64 12.66 -8.31
CA LYS A 76 13.68 11.59 -7.33
C LYS A 76 12.26 11.25 -6.91
N SER A 77 11.95 9.96 -6.85
CA SER A 77 10.68 9.44 -6.36
C SER A 77 10.90 8.09 -5.66
N SER A 78 9.83 7.37 -5.36
CA SER A 78 9.87 6.02 -4.79
C SER A 78 8.86 5.12 -5.48
N LEU A 79 9.26 3.89 -5.81
CA LEU A 79 8.34 2.84 -6.22
C LEU A 79 7.98 2.01 -4.98
N GLY A 80 6.68 1.93 -4.70
CA GLY A 80 6.16 1.06 -3.64
C GLY A 80 5.79 -0.28 -4.22
N TYR A 81 6.42 -1.36 -3.75
CA TYR A 81 6.09 -2.74 -4.12
C TYR A 81 5.05 -3.34 -3.17
N VAL A 82 5.01 -2.86 -1.93
CA VAL A 82 3.90 -3.08 -1.01
C VAL A 82 3.49 -1.73 -0.46
N CYS A 83 2.21 -1.40 -0.60
CA CYS A 83 1.62 -0.20 -0.06
C CYS A 83 0.43 -0.59 0.82
N ALA A 84 0.25 0.09 1.94
CA ALA A 84 -0.91 -0.10 2.78
C ALA A 84 -1.40 1.22 3.35
N GLU A 85 -2.72 1.39 3.33
CA GLU A 85 -3.44 2.45 4.02
C GLU A 85 -3.91 1.95 5.37
N ARG A 86 -3.73 2.73 6.43
CA ARG A 86 -4.13 2.40 7.80
C ARG A 86 -5.23 3.35 8.25
N LYS A 87 -6.44 2.82 8.47
CA LYS A 87 -7.58 3.62 8.91
C LYS A 87 -8.21 3.03 10.16
N THR A 88 -8.72 3.88 11.04
CA THR A 88 -9.48 3.39 12.21
C THR A 88 -10.77 2.72 11.77
N ASN A 89 -11.42 3.21 10.72
CA ASN A 89 -12.63 2.60 10.18
C ASN A 89 -12.62 2.61 8.66
N LEU A 90 -13.39 1.71 8.06
CA LEU A 90 -13.64 1.69 6.62
C LEU A 90 -15.06 2.14 6.33
N ASP A 91 -15.20 3.34 5.77
CA ASP A 91 -16.46 3.82 5.20
C ASP A 91 -16.44 3.79 3.65
N LYS A 92 -17.59 4.09 3.04
CA LYS A 92 -17.77 4.02 1.59
C LYS A 92 -16.87 5.02 0.85
N THR A 93 -16.67 6.22 1.37
CA THR A 93 -15.86 7.26 0.72
C THR A 93 -14.39 6.86 0.73
N MET A 94 -13.88 6.42 1.89
CA MET A 94 -12.51 5.91 2.03
C MET A 94 -12.27 4.71 1.10
N PHE A 95 -13.23 3.80 0.98
CA PHE A 95 -13.12 2.67 0.07
C PHE A 95 -12.99 3.12 -1.39
N GLN A 96 -13.78 4.09 -1.86
CA GLN A 96 -13.69 4.57 -3.24
C GLN A 96 -12.38 5.32 -3.53
N GLU A 97 -11.88 6.11 -2.57
CA GLU A 97 -10.57 6.76 -2.69
C GLU A 97 -9.43 5.74 -2.77
N ALA A 98 -9.52 4.66 -2.00
CA ALA A 98 -8.57 3.57 -2.03
C ALA A 98 -8.63 2.79 -3.36
N VAL A 99 -9.81 2.60 -3.95
CA VAL A 99 -9.95 2.00 -5.30
C VAL A 99 -9.20 2.85 -6.33
N ALA A 100 -9.40 4.18 -6.32
CA ALA A 100 -8.69 5.08 -7.23
C ALA A 100 -7.16 5.05 -7.00
N THR A 101 -6.74 5.05 -5.74
CA THR A 101 -5.32 5.02 -5.37
C THR A 101 -4.64 3.70 -5.77
N SER A 102 -5.31 2.56 -5.53
CA SER A 102 -4.83 1.25 -5.97
C SER A 102 -4.65 1.18 -7.48
N ARG A 103 -5.53 1.88 -8.22
CA ARG A 103 -5.45 1.97 -9.68
C ARG A 103 -4.24 2.76 -10.15
N ASP A 104 -4.06 3.96 -9.61
CA ASP A 104 -2.91 4.80 -9.92
C ASP A 104 -1.59 4.07 -9.56
N LEU A 105 -1.56 3.34 -8.44
CA LEU A 105 -0.40 2.54 -8.04
C LEU A 105 -0.11 1.40 -9.01
N LYS A 106 -1.11 0.58 -9.39
CA LYS A 106 -0.88 -0.57 -10.29
C LYS A 106 -0.62 -0.15 -11.74
N ILE A 107 -1.05 1.04 -12.16
CA ILE A 107 -0.60 1.63 -13.43
C ILE A 107 0.91 1.93 -13.37
N ALA A 108 1.38 2.51 -12.26
CA ALA A 108 2.79 2.84 -12.06
C ALA A 108 3.67 1.60 -11.82
N ALA A 109 3.17 0.60 -11.10
CA ALA A 109 3.87 -0.63 -10.74
C ALA A 109 2.88 -1.81 -10.68
N PRO A 110 2.67 -2.55 -11.79
CA PRO A 110 1.65 -3.59 -11.89
C PRO A 110 1.77 -4.72 -10.87
N ALA A 111 3.00 -5.05 -10.47
CA ALA A 111 3.30 -6.10 -9.49
C ALA A 111 3.13 -5.64 -8.03
N SER A 112 2.79 -4.37 -7.79
CA SER A 112 2.66 -3.85 -6.42
C SER A 112 1.43 -4.40 -5.71
N LEU A 113 1.61 -4.69 -4.43
CA LEU A 113 0.52 -5.02 -3.52
C LEU A 113 -0.05 -3.75 -2.88
N TYR A 114 -1.37 -3.66 -2.82
CA TYR A 114 -2.10 -2.57 -2.17
C TYR A 114 -3.12 -3.11 -1.16
N PHE A 115 -2.95 -2.70 0.10
CA PHE A 115 -3.78 -3.14 1.21
C PHE A 115 -4.56 -1.98 1.84
N LEU A 116 -5.82 -2.22 2.19
CA LEU A 116 -6.54 -1.41 3.17
C LEU A 116 -6.53 -2.13 4.51
N VAL A 117 -5.87 -1.56 5.51
CA VAL A 117 -5.80 -2.09 6.87
C VAL A 117 -6.67 -1.23 7.78
N CYS A 118 -7.84 -1.73 8.13
CA CYS A 118 -8.83 -0.99 8.88
C CYS A 118 -9.13 -1.68 10.22
N GLU A 119 -9.27 -0.91 11.30
CA GLU A 119 -9.65 -1.52 12.58
C GLU A 119 -11.10 -2.00 12.57
N PHE A 120 -12.02 -1.13 12.13
CA PHE A 120 -13.47 -1.38 12.16
C PHE A 120 -14.13 -1.28 10.77
N LEU A 121 -15.17 -2.07 10.52
CA LEU A 121 -16.02 -1.93 9.33
C LEU A 121 -17.16 -0.93 9.58
N ASP A 122 -17.34 0.06 8.70
CA ASP A 122 -18.35 1.13 8.82
C ASP A 122 -19.11 1.33 7.49
N MET A 123 -19.25 0.25 6.71
CA MET A 123 -20.01 0.21 5.47
C MET A 123 -20.53 -1.21 5.21
N THR A 124 -21.49 -1.33 4.29
CA THR A 124 -21.86 -2.65 3.74
C THR A 124 -20.67 -3.20 2.95
N PRO A 125 -20.22 -4.45 3.19
CA PRO A 125 -19.16 -5.06 2.41
C PRO A 125 -19.48 -5.07 0.91
N ILE A 126 -18.48 -4.73 0.10
CA ILE A 126 -18.55 -4.76 -1.36
C ILE A 126 -17.41 -5.66 -1.84
N SER A 127 -17.64 -6.41 -2.93
CA SER A 127 -16.61 -7.21 -3.55
C SER A 127 -15.46 -6.34 -4.06
N ILE A 128 -14.22 -6.77 -3.81
CA ILE A 128 -13.01 -6.13 -4.30
C ILE A 128 -12.51 -6.74 -5.62
N THR A 129 -13.16 -7.80 -6.13
CA THR A 129 -12.73 -8.53 -7.33
C THR A 129 -12.66 -7.65 -8.59
N SER A 130 -13.50 -6.62 -8.67
CA SER A 130 -13.51 -5.65 -9.78
C SER A 130 -12.55 -4.47 -9.57
N THR A 131 -11.79 -4.46 -8.47
CA THR A 131 -10.89 -3.37 -8.09
C THR A 131 -9.43 -3.80 -8.23
N GLN A 132 -8.52 -2.86 -8.00
CA GLN A 132 -7.07 -3.09 -7.99
C GLN A 132 -6.52 -3.20 -6.55
N ILE A 133 -7.38 -3.36 -5.56
CA ILE A 133 -7.01 -3.61 -4.17
C ILE A 133 -6.72 -5.10 -4.00
N ASP A 134 -5.56 -5.44 -3.43
CA ASP A 134 -5.18 -6.85 -3.24
C ASP A 134 -5.81 -7.47 -1.98
N ASP A 135 -6.05 -6.66 -0.94
CA ASP A 135 -6.85 -7.09 0.21
C ASP A 135 -7.40 -5.94 1.04
N VAL A 136 -8.52 -6.22 1.71
CA VAL A 136 -9.14 -5.32 2.69
C VAL A 136 -9.25 -6.06 4.01
N LEU A 137 -8.48 -5.60 4.99
CA LEU A 137 -8.26 -6.27 6.25
C LEU A 137 -8.99 -5.52 7.36
N ILE A 138 -10.01 -6.15 7.94
CA ILE A 138 -10.67 -5.66 9.16
C ILE A 138 -10.01 -6.33 10.36
N VAL A 139 -8.98 -5.68 10.92
CA VAL A 139 -8.05 -6.33 11.86
C VAL A 139 -8.66 -6.65 13.22
N ARG A 140 -9.81 -6.06 13.58
CA ARG A 140 -10.57 -6.39 14.79
C ARG A 140 -11.80 -7.28 14.53
N LYS A 141 -12.04 -7.66 13.26
CA LYS A 141 -13.17 -8.51 12.82
C LYS A 141 -14.55 -8.04 13.30
N CYS A 142 -14.75 -6.72 13.48
CA CYS A 142 -16.00 -6.19 13.99
C CYS A 142 -16.47 -4.94 13.24
N LYS A 143 -17.78 -4.69 13.35
CA LYS A 143 -18.38 -3.44 12.90
C LYS A 143 -18.03 -2.34 13.90
N ARG A 144 -17.86 -1.11 13.40
CA ARG A 144 -17.70 0.07 14.24
C ARG A 144 -18.95 0.27 15.10
N MET A 145 -18.76 0.72 16.34
CA MET A 145 -19.85 1.24 17.16
C MET A 145 -20.60 2.35 16.40
N SER A 146 -21.93 2.34 16.53
CA SER A 146 -22.79 3.34 15.89
C SER A 146 -22.40 4.75 16.34
N SER A 147 -22.65 5.75 15.49
CA SER A 147 -22.33 7.14 15.79
C SER A 147 -22.98 7.62 17.09
N ASN A 148 -24.22 7.20 17.37
CA ASN A 148 -24.99 7.68 18.51
C ASN A 148 -24.35 7.23 19.82
N VAL A 149 -23.99 5.95 19.92
CA VAL A 149 -23.30 5.40 21.10
C VAL A 149 -21.87 5.93 21.20
N ARG A 150 -21.14 6.00 20.08
CA ARG A 150 -19.74 6.47 20.07
C ARG A 150 -19.58 7.93 20.49
N GLN A 151 -20.61 8.76 20.30
CA GLN A 151 -20.56 10.16 20.72
C GLN A 151 -20.43 10.32 22.24
N GLU A 152 -20.92 9.35 23.01
CA GLU A 152 -20.82 9.31 24.47
C GLU A 152 -19.39 9.02 24.95
N TYR A 153 -18.54 8.46 24.08
CA TYR A 153 -17.16 8.05 24.35
C TYR A 153 -16.14 8.91 23.58
N ARG A 154 -16.42 10.21 23.40
CA ARG A 154 -15.60 11.13 22.58
C ARG A 154 -14.27 11.50 23.24
N ASP A 155 -14.27 11.69 24.54
CA ASP A 155 -13.09 12.04 25.34
C ASP A 155 -12.45 10.80 26.01
N SER A 156 -11.30 11.01 26.63
CA SER A 156 -10.55 9.92 27.27
C SER A 156 -11.19 9.45 28.58
N ASP A 157 -11.85 10.35 29.32
CA ASP A 157 -12.40 10.03 30.63
C ASP A 157 -13.65 9.17 30.50
N SER A 158 -14.55 9.54 29.58
CA SER A 158 -15.74 8.76 29.23
C SER A 158 -15.40 7.34 28.77
N ARG A 159 -14.33 7.16 27.99
CA ARG A 159 -13.84 5.82 27.59
C ARG A 159 -13.30 4.99 28.75
N ARG A 160 -12.71 5.63 29.75
CA ARG A 160 -12.10 4.93 30.90
C ARG A 160 -13.15 4.42 31.88
N VAL A 161 -14.24 5.16 32.05
CA VAL A 161 -15.32 4.80 32.98
C VAL A 161 -16.46 4.04 32.30
N GLY A 162 -16.56 4.11 30.98
CA GLY A 162 -17.62 3.48 30.18
C GLY A 162 -17.43 1.97 30.02
N GLN A 163 -18.13 1.17 30.82
CA GLN A 163 -18.06 -0.29 30.77
C GLN A 163 -18.43 -0.85 29.39
N GLU A 164 -19.46 -0.31 28.72
CA GLU A 164 -19.86 -0.77 27.39
C GLU A 164 -18.75 -0.56 26.34
N TYR A 165 -18.03 0.56 26.40
CA TYR A 165 -16.90 0.82 25.52
C TYR A 165 -15.73 -0.12 25.80
N ALA A 166 -15.41 -0.35 27.09
CA ALA A 166 -14.39 -1.31 27.50
C ALA A 166 -14.71 -2.73 27.00
N ASP A 167 -15.94 -3.19 27.25
CA ASP A 167 -16.44 -4.49 26.78
C ASP A 167 -16.38 -4.61 25.25
N PHE A 168 -16.68 -3.54 24.54
CA PHE A 168 -16.58 -3.50 23.08
C PHE A 168 -15.13 -3.68 22.61
N ILE A 169 -14.17 -2.98 23.22
CA ILE A 169 -12.75 -3.09 22.87
C ILE A 169 -12.19 -4.47 23.24
N ASP A 170 -12.58 -5.03 24.38
CA ASP A 170 -12.18 -6.37 24.82
C ASP A 170 -12.73 -7.47 23.91
N LYS A 171 -13.96 -7.32 23.41
CA LYS A 171 -14.54 -8.22 22.41
C LYS A 171 -13.96 -8.03 21.01
N SER A 172 -13.33 -6.89 20.74
CA SER A 172 -12.79 -6.51 19.43
C SER A 172 -11.26 -6.34 19.43
N GLN A 173 -10.57 -7.26 20.09
CA GLN A 173 -9.11 -7.31 20.05
C GLN A 173 -8.58 -7.57 18.63
N TYR A 174 -7.33 -7.18 18.42
CA TYR A 174 -6.65 -7.42 17.15
C TYR A 174 -6.50 -8.91 16.87
N SER A 175 -6.86 -9.31 15.67
CA SER A 175 -6.85 -10.69 15.22
C SER A 175 -5.55 -10.97 14.46
N ALA A 176 -4.64 -11.74 15.07
CA ALA A 176 -3.31 -12.00 14.52
C ALA A 176 -3.33 -12.71 13.15
N ASP A 177 -4.31 -13.58 12.91
CA ASP A 177 -4.48 -14.28 11.63
C ASP A 177 -4.78 -13.33 10.46
N VAL A 178 -5.43 -12.18 10.72
CA VAL A 178 -5.69 -11.16 9.69
C VAL A 178 -4.39 -10.49 9.26
N PHE A 179 -3.48 -10.23 10.20
CA PHE A 179 -2.13 -9.74 9.88
C PHE A 179 -1.30 -10.82 9.18
N GLN A 180 -1.42 -12.08 9.60
CA GLN A 180 -0.70 -13.18 8.96
C GLN A 180 -1.06 -13.31 7.48
N ARG A 181 -2.33 -13.16 7.12
CA ARG A 181 -2.78 -13.12 5.71
C ARG A 181 -2.07 -12.05 4.87
N MET A 182 -1.86 -10.85 5.43
CA MET A 182 -1.10 -9.78 4.77
C MET A 182 0.36 -10.20 4.56
N ILE A 183 0.97 -10.75 5.61
CA ILE A 183 2.37 -11.20 5.59
C ILE A 183 2.56 -12.31 4.55
N ASP A 184 1.65 -13.28 4.48
CA ASP A 184 1.72 -14.38 3.52
C ASP A 184 1.66 -13.87 2.07
N LYS A 185 0.79 -12.90 1.79
CA LYS A 185 0.72 -12.24 0.46
C LYS A 185 2.00 -11.48 0.13
N ILE A 186 2.56 -10.76 1.09
CA ILE A 186 3.84 -10.06 0.91
C ILE A 186 4.97 -11.06 0.65
N GLN A 187 4.99 -12.18 1.38
CA GLN A 187 6.01 -13.21 1.25
C GLN A 187 5.98 -13.85 -0.14
N ILE A 188 4.79 -14.11 -0.69
CA ILE A 188 4.62 -14.60 -2.07
C ILE A 188 5.30 -13.65 -3.07
N VAL A 189 5.12 -12.33 -2.92
CA VAL A 189 5.74 -11.35 -3.84
C VAL A 189 7.25 -11.25 -3.63
N ILE A 190 7.74 -11.35 -2.40
CA ILE A 190 9.18 -11.35 -2.11
C ILE A 190 9.86 -12.59 -2.70
N ASP A 191 9.20 -13.74 -2.63
CA ASP A 191 9.72 -15.01 -3.13
C ASP A 191 9.44 -15.22 -4.63
N ASN A 192 8.69 -14.31 -5.27
CA ASN A 192 8.33 -14.36 -6.68
C ASN A 192 9.59 -14.14 -7.54
N THR A 193 10.26 -15.26 -7.82
CA THR A 193 11.38 -15.35 -8.73
C THR A 193 10.87 -15.51 -10.15
N SER A 194 11.68 -15.10 -11.14
CA SER A 194 11.32 -15.24 -12.55
C SER A 194 10.86 -16.68 -12.84
N PRO A 195 9.73 -16.86 -13.56
CA PRO A 195 9.20 -18.20 -13.83
C PRO A 195 10.26 -19.04 -14.53
N ASP A 196 10.48 -20.23 -14.00
CA ASP A 196 11.42 -21.21 -14.54
C ASP A 196 10.90 -21.73 -15.88
N ILE A 197 11.69 -21.54 -16.94
CA ILE A 197 11.31 -21.87 -18.32
C ILE A 197 10.94 -23.35 -18.43
N ASP A 198 11.69 -24.23 -17.76
CA ASP A 198 11.45 -25.67 -17.84
C ASP A 198 10.10 -26.04 -17.20
N LYS A 199 9.78 -25.40 -16.06
CA LYS A 199 8.48 -25.59 -15.40
C LYS A 199 7.31 -25.02 -16.19
N VAL A 200 7.51 -23.88 -16.87
CA VAL A 200 6.51 -23.27 -17.75
C VAL A 200 6.22 -24.18 -18.94
N ILE A 201 7.26 -24.72 -19.56
CA ILE A 201 7.14 -25.65 -20.69
C ILE A 201 6.46 -26.95 -20.25
N GLU A 202 6.84 -27.50 -19.09
CA GLU A 202 6.26 -28.74 -18.55
C GLU A 202 4.75 -28.59 -18.25
N ARG A 203 4.33 -27.49 -17.62
CA ARG A 203 2.91 -27.28 -17.27
C ARG A 203 2.06 -26.72 -18.42
N GLY A 204 2.68 -26.08 -19.41
CA GLY A 204 2.00 -25.50 -20.58
C GLY A 204 1.32 -24.14 -20.36
N TYR A 205 1.61 -23.43 -19.26
CA TYR A 205 1.07 -22.09 -18.96
C TYR A 205 2.00 -21.29 -18.03
N PHE A 206 1.75 -19.98 -17.87
CA PHE A 206 2.51 -19.04 -17.03
C PHE A 206 2.04 -19.01 -15.57
#